data_AF-A0A8H9WH54-F1
#
_entry.id   AF-A0A8H9WH54-F1
#
_cell.length_a   1.000
_cell.length_b   1.000
_cell.length_c   1.000
_cell.angle_alpha   90.00
_cell.angle_beta   90.00
_cell.angle_gamma   90.00
#
_symmetry.space_group_name_H-M   'P 1'
#
loop_
_entity.id
_entity.type
_entity.pdbx_description
1 polymer ?
#
loop_
_entity_poly.entity_id
_entity_poly.type
_entity_poly.pdbx_seq_one_letter_code
_entity_poly.pdbx_strand_id
1 'polypeptide(L)'
;GGELPALVLLDAVSRTLPGVLGHEGSATEDSFVDGLLDHPHYTRPDVFDGEAVPEVLLSGNHKKIATWREKQALGKTWQKRPDLLEKKELSKQQALLLDEYKKELNNLKS
;
A
#
# COMPACT_ATOMS: atom_id res chain seq x y z
N GLY A 1 20.95 26.39 -7.49
CA GLY A 1 19.75 26.30 -6.62
C GLY A 1 18.66 25.34 -7.09
N GLY A 2 18.85 24.58 -8.19
CA GLY A 2 17.86 23.60 -8.68
C GLY A 2 18.35 22.16 -8.69
N GLU A 3 19.53 21.89 -8.10
CA GLU A 3 20.20 20.59 -8.18
C GLU A 3 19.39 19.48 -7.49
N LEU A 4 18.83 19.75 -6.30
CA LEU A 4 17.98 18.78 -5.60
C LEU A 4 16.68 18.47 -6.37
N PRO A 5 15.89 19.46 -6.83
CA PRO A 5 14.75 19.18 -7.72
C PRO A 5 15.12 18.40 -8.99
N ALA A 6 16.27 18.71 -9.62
CA ALA A 6 16.73 18.01 -10.81
C ALA A 6 17.06 16.55 -10.52
N LEU A 7 17.71 16.26 -9.39
CA LEU A 7 18.02 14.88 -8.96
C LEU A 7 16.75 14.09 -8.63
N VAL A 8 15.79 14.70 -7.93
CA VAL A 8 14.51 14.05 -7.61
C VAL A 8 13.73 13.73 -8.89
N LEU A 9 13.69 14.66 -9.85
CA LEU A 9 13.03 14.43 -11.13
C LEU A 9 13.73 13.32 -11.92
N LEU A 10 15.06 13.35 -11.98
CA LEU A 10 15.85 12.35 -12.68
C LEU A 10 15.59 10.95 -12.11
N ASP A 11 15.67 10.80 -10.79
CA ASP A 11 15.41 9.53 -10.09
C ASP A 11 14.00 8.99 -10.39
N ALA A 12 12.97 9.84 -10.23
CA ALA A 12 11.59 9.45 -10.46
C ALA A 12 11.33 8.98 -11.90
N VAL A 13 11.89 9.68 -12.89
CA VAL A 13 11.73 9.32 -14.30
C VAL A 13 12.51 8.04 -14.62
N SER A 14 13.76 7.94 -14.17
CA SER A 14 14.63 6.78 -14.44
C SER A 14 14.02 5.47 -13.93
N ARG A 15 13.30 5.47 -12.80
CA ARG A 15 12.64 4.27 -12.24
C ARG A 15 11.53 3.70 -13.13
N THR A 16 10.99 4.48 -14.07
CA THR A 16 9.96 4.00 -15.02
C THR A 16 10.54 3.37 -16.28
N LEU A 17 11.86 3.47 -16.49
CA LEU A 17 12.52 2.92 -17.66
C LEU A 17 12.73 1.40 -17.53
N PRO A 18 12.50 0.62 -18.60
CA PRO A 18 12.74 -0.82 -18.60
C PRO A 18 14.17 -1.17 -18.18
N GLY A 19 14.31 -2.18 -17.33
CA GLY A 19 15.61 -2.71 -16.88
C GLY A 19 16.25 -1.99 -15.70
N VAL A 20 15.67 -0.88 -15.20
CA VAL A 20 16.24 -0.12 -14.06
C VAL A 20 15.90 -0.76 -12.71
N LEU A 21 14.67 -1.25 -12.53
CA LEU A 21 14.21 -1.79 -11.23
C LEU A 21 14.43 -3.30 -11.06
N GLY A 22 15.05 -3.97 -12.02
CA GLY A 22 15.30 -5.41 -11.99
C GLY A 22 14.04 -6.27 -12.18
N HIS A 23 13.05 -6.17 -11.28
CA HIS A 23 11.77 -6.86 -11.40
C HIS A 23 10.69 -5.92 -11.95
N GLU A 24 10.00 -6.36 -13.01
CA GLU A 24 8.94 -5.60 -13.69
C GLU A 24 7.78 -5.14 -12.78
N GLY A 25 7.52 -5.81 -11.65
CA GLY A 25 6.42 -5.47 -10.74
C GLY A 25 6.72 -4.37 -9.73
N SER A 26 7.99 -4.00 -9.54
CA SER A 26 8.37 -3.07 -8.45
C SER A 26 7.84 -1.65 -8.67
N ALA A 27 7.77 -1.18 -9.91
CA ALA A 27 7.16 0.13 -10.21
C ALA A 27 5.65 0.12 -10.10
N THR A 28 4.98 -1.02 -10.33
CA THR A 28 3.52 -1.11 -10.35
C THR A 28 2.90 -1.23 -8.97
N GLU A 29 3.65 -1.72 -7.99
CA GLU A 29 3.20 -1.83 -6.59
C GLU A 29 3.53 -0.57 -5.75
N ASP A 30 4.17 0.45 -6.35
CA ASP A 30 4.52 1.70 -5.67
C ASP A 30 3.27 2.52 -5.28
N SER A 31 3.43 3.34 -4.24
CA SER A 31 2.40 4.33 -3.87
C SER A 31 2.08 5.26 -5.05
N PHE A 32 0.82 5.69 -5.12
CA PHE A 32 0.25 6.62 -6.10
C PHE A 32 0.08 6.06 -7.53
N VAL A 33 0.59 4.87 -7.86
CA VAL A 33 0.40 4.24 -9.17
C VAL A 33 -1.09 4.07 -9.48
N ASP A 34 -1.83 3.48 -8.53
CA ASP A 34 -3.29 3.32 -8.61
C ASP A 34 -4.06 4.41 -7.84
N GLY A 35 -3.40 5.52 -7.50
CA GLY A 35 -4.01 6.60 -6.71
C GLY A 35 -4.24 6.25 -5.24
N LEU A 36 -3.65 5.16 -4.73
CA LEU A 36 -3.65 4.78 -3.31
C LEU A 36 -2.23 4.88 -2.73
N LEU A 37 -2.13 5.07 -1.42
CA LEU A 37 -0.89 4.80 -0.69
C LEU A 37 -0.67 3.29 -0.63
N ASP A 38 0.60 2.89 -0.66
CA ASP A 38 1.00 1.48 -0.59
C ASP A 38 0.70 0.85 0.79
N HIS A 39 0.49 -0.46 0.80
CA HIS A 39 0.20 -1.27 1.98
C HIS A 39 1.44 -1.43 2.88
N PRO A 40 1.28 -1.89 4.14
CA PRO A 40 2.43 -2.21 4.98
C PRO A 40 3.12 -3.48 4.48
N HIS A 41 4.45 -3.49 4.59
CA HIS A 41 5.31 -4.62 4.21
C HIS A 41 5.93 -5.24 5.46
N TYR A 42 6.04 -6.56 5.45
CA TYR A 42 6.62 -7.34 6.55
C TYR A 42 7.73 -8.22 6.00
N THR A 43 8.75 -8.44 6.82
CA THR A 43 9.85 -9.36 6.52
C THR A 43 10.20 -10.13 7.79
N ARG A 44 11.06 -11.14 7.66
CA ARG A 44 11.50 -11.95 8.79
C ARG A 44 12.19 -11.08 9.86
N PRO A 45 12.06 -11.43 11.15
CA PRO A 45 11.36 -12.60 11.71
C PRO A 45 9.83 -12.41 11.84
N ASP A 46 9.10 -13.51 12.01
CA ASP A 46 7.62 -13.49 12.10
C ASP A 46 7.08 -12.75 13.33
N VAL A 47 7.89 -12.60 14.39
CA VAL A 47 7.61 -11.77 15.55
C VAL A 47 8.83 -10.89 15.81
N PHE A 48 8.62 -9.59 15.86
CA PHE A 48 9.65 -8.59 16.12
C PHE A 48 9.16 -7.61 17.18
N ASP A 49 9.91 -7.42 18.27
CA ASP A 49 9.54 -6.56 19.41
C ASP A 49 8.12 -6.79 19.97
N GLY A 50 7.64 -8.04 19.92
CA GLY A 50 6.30 -8.43 20.39
C GLY A 50 5.17 -8.19 19.39
N GLU A 51 5.45 -7.58 18.24
CA GLU A 51 4.53 -7.42 17.12
C GLU A 51 4.67 -8.62 16.16
N ALA A 52 3.55 -9.28 15.87
CA ALA A 52 3.53 -10.43 14.98
C ALA A 52 3.14 -10.04 13.55
N VAL A 53 3.74 -10.69 12.56
CA VAL A 53 3.31 -10.59 11.15
C VAL A 53 1.85 -11.08 11.06
N PRO A 54 0.95 -10.33 10.38
CA PRO A 54 -0.43 -10.76 10.17
C PRO A 54 -0.52 -12.19 9.61
N GLU A 55 -1.29 -13.07 10.25
CA GLU A 55 -1.38 -14.50 9.89
C GLU A 55 -1.73 -14.73 8.41
N VAL A 56 -2.53 -13.84 7.81
CA VAL A 56 -2.88 -13.90 6.39
C VAL A 56 -1.65 -13.86 5.48
N LEU A 57 -0.60 -13.12 5.87
CA LEU A 57 0.67 -13.04 5.12
C LEU A 57 1.51 -14.32 5.25
N LEU A 58 1.30 -15.10 6.31
CA LEU A 58 1.94 -16.39 6.54
C LEU A 58 1.19 -17.56 5.89
N SER A 59 -0.05 -17.34 5.44
CA SER A 59 -0.95 -18.39 4.97
C SER A 59 -0.61 -18.97 3.58
N GLY A 60 0.23 -18.30 2.79
CA GLY A 60 0.51 -18.64 1.39
C GLY A 60 -0.70 -18.47 0.44
N ASN A 61 -1.85 -17.99 0.94
CA ASN A 61 -3.04 -17.79 0.12
C ASN A 61 -2.97 -16.45 -0.62
N HIS A 62 -2.43 -16.47 -1.83
CA HIS A 62 -2.24 -15.27 -2.66
C HIS A 62 -3.49 -14.41 -2.80
N LYS A 63 -4.69 -15.01 -2.93
CA LYS A 63 -5.94 -14.25 -3.05
C LYS A 63 -6.27 -13.51 -1.75
N LYS A 64 -6.16 -14.16 -0.60
CA LYS A 64 -6.39 -13.52 0.71
C LYS A 64 -5.34 -12.43 0.99
N ILE A 65 -4.09 -12.67 0.60
CA ILE A 65 -3.00 -11.71 0.74
C ILE A 65 -3.29 -10.47 -0.12
N ALA A 66 -3.68 -10.63 -1.38
CA ALA A 66 -4.04 -9.52 -2.26
C ALA A 66 -5.21 -8.70 -1.70
N THR A 67 -6.28 -9.35 -1.25
CA THR A 67 -7.42 -8.67 -0.61
C THR A 67 -7.02 -7.93 0.67
N TRP A 68 -6.15 -8.53 1.48
CA TRP A 68 -5.64 -7.86 2.69
C TRP A 68 -4.79 -6.65 2.35
N ARG A 69 -3.90 -6.74 1.35
CA ARG A 69 -3.05 -5.64 0.88
C ARG A 69 -3.91 -4.47 0.38
N GLU A 70 -4.91 -4.76 -0.44
CA GLU A 70 -5.87 -3.75 -0.93
C GLU A 70 -6.61 -3.06 0.22
N LYS A 71 -7.11 -3.83 1.20
CA LYS A 71 -7.76 -3.28 2.40
C LYS A 71 -6.84 -2.34 3.18
N GLN A 72 -5.58 -2.73 3.40
CA GLN A 72 -4.61 -1.91 4.11
C GLN A 72 -4.23 -0.64 3.33
N ALA A 73 -4.05 -0.72 2.01
CA ALA A 73 -3.78 0.42 1.14
C ALA A 73 -4.92 1.45 1.20
N LEU A 74 -6.18 0.99 1.06
CA LEU A 74 -7.38 1.82 1.21
C LEU A 74 -7.46 2.47 2.59
N GLY A 75 -7.28 1.68 3.65
CA GLY A 75 -7.33 2.16 5.03
C GLY A 75 -6.29 3.22 5.35
N LYS A 76 -5.02 2.97 4.96
CA LYS A 76 -3.91 3.93 5.14
C LYS A 76 -4.13 5.20 4.32
N THR A 77 -4.62 5.08 3.09
CA THR A 77 -4.98 6.22 2.24
C THR A 77 -6.08 7.04 2.91
N TRP A 78 -7.15 6.40 3.38
CA TRP A 78 -8.24 7.09 4.08
C TRP A 78 -7.76 7.84 5.34
N GLN A 79 -6.85 7.24 6.12
CA GLN A 79 -6.32 7.89 7.34
C GLN A 79 -5.38 9.05 7.05
N LYS A 80 -4.49 8.93 6.05
CA LYS A 80 -3.38 9.87 5.84
C LYS A 80 -3.57 10.84 4.69
N ARG A 81 -4.33 10.44 3.66
CA ARG A 81 -4.57 11.17 2.40
C ARG A 81 -6.00 10.93 1.88
N PRO A 82 -7.04 11.28 2.67
CA PRO A 82 -8.43 11.07 2.27
C PRO A 82 -8.79 11.77 0.95
N ASP A 83 -8.09 12.86 0.62
CA ASP A 83 -8.22 13.60 -0.63
C ASP A 83 -7.96 12.76 -1.90
N LEU A 84 -7.18 11.68 -1.79
CA LEU A 84 -6.94 10.75 -2.90
C LEU A 84 -8.14 9.83 -3.16
N LEU A 85 -8.94 9.54 -2.14
CA LEU A 85 -10.15 8.73 -2.28
C LEU A 85 -11.34 9.55 -2.78
N GLU A 86 -11.41 10.84 -2.42
CA GLU A 86 -12.47 11.74 -2.91
C GLU A 86 -12.47 11.89 -4.43
N LYS A 87 -11.29 11.78 -5.05
CA LYS A 87 -11.08 11.92 -6.50
C LYS A 87 -11.18 10.59 -7.25
N LYS A 88 -11.41 9.48 -6.56
CA LYS A 88 -11.36 8.12 -7.12
C LYS A 88 -12.71 7.43 -6.95
N GLU A 89 -13.23 6.86 -8.04
CA GLU A 89 -14.38 5.96 -7.95
C GLU A 89 -13.91 4.61 -7.41
N LEU A 90 -14.40 4.24 -6.23
CA LEU A 90 -14.13 2.93 -5.63
C LEU A 90 -15.06 1.87 -6.20
N SER A 91 -14.52 0.70 -6.47
CA SER A 91 -15.35 -0.46 -6.78
C SER A 91 -16.19 -0.88 -5.57
N LYS A 92 -17.26 -1.65 -5.81
CA LYS A 92 -18.08 -2.20 -4.72
C LYS A 92 -17.25 -2.99 -3.71
N GLN A 93 -16.28 -3.77 -4.19
CA GLN A 93 -15.37 -4.54 -3.33
C GLN A 93 -14.50 -3.61 -2.49
N GLN A 94 -13.92 -2.56 -3.09
CA GLN A 94 -13.06 -1.60 -2.39
C GLN A 94 -13.83 -0.84 -1.31
N ALA A 95 -15.06 -0.41 -1.60
CA ALA A 95 -15.92 0.24 -0.62
C ALA A 95 -16.21 -0.67 0.59
N LEU A 96 -16.47 -1.96 0.36
CA LEU A 96 -16.67 -2.95 1.41
C LEU A 96 -15.40 -3.14 2.26
N LEU A 97 -14.24 -3.32 1.62
CA LEU A 97 -12.97 -3.48 2.33
C LEU A 97 -12.63 -2.26 3.19
N LEU A 98 -12.88 -1.05 2.68
CA LEU A 98 -12.65 0.19 3.44
C LEU A 98 -13.59 0.30 4.64
N ASP A 99 -14.85 -0.10 4.50
CA ASP A 99 -15.80 -0.15 5.62
C ASP A 99 -15.39 -1.17 6.69
N GLU A 100 -14.97 -2.37 6.28
CA GLU A 100 -14.41 -3.38 7.18
C GLU A 100 -13.20 -2.84 7.95
N TYR A 101 -12.27 -2.19 7.27
CA TYR A 101 -11.09 -1.58 7.90
C TYR A 101 -11.46 -0.53 8.96
N LYS A 102 -12.44 0.34 8.65
CA LYS A 102 -12.92 1.36 9.60
C LYS A 102 -13.54 0.73 10.85
N LYS A 103 -14.31 -0.34 10.69
CA LYS A 103 -14.91 -1.10 11.80
C LYS A 103 -13.84 -1.73 12.69
N GLU A 104 -12.87 -2.43 12.09
CA GLU A 104 -11.74 -3.04 12.80
C GLU A 104 -10.95 -2.00 13.61
N LEU A 105 -10.67 -0.85 13.00
CA LEU A 105 -9.95 0.24 13.66
C LEU A 105 -10.73 0.82 14.86
N ASN A 106 -12.04 0.96 14.74
CA ASN A 106 -12.87 1.47 15.84
C ASN A 106 -12.92 0.47 17.01
N ASN A 107 -12.98 -0.82 16.71
CA ASN A 107 -12.95 -1.88 17.71
C ASN A 107 -11.61 -1.93 18.47
N LEU A 108 -10.48 -1.63 17.81
CA LEU A 108 -9.16 -1.56 18.45
C LEU A 108 -8.97 -0.33 19.35
N LYS A 109 -9.78 0.71 19.17
CA LYS A 109 -9.73 1.97 19.96
C LYS A 109 -10.71 2.01 21.13
N SER A 110 -11.56 0.99 21.26
CA SER A 110 -12.57 0.85 22.32
C SER A 110 -12.05 -0.08 23.40
#